data_AF-A0A7S2IE90-F1
#
_entry.id   AF-A0A7S2IE90-F1
#
_cell.length_a   1.000
_cell.length_b   1.000
_cell.length_c   1.000
_cell.angle_alpha   90.00
_cell.angle_beta   90.00
_cell.angle_gamma   90.00
#
_symmetry.space_group_name_H-M   'P 1'
#
loop_
_entity.id
_entity.type
_entity.pdbx_description
1 polymer ?
#
loop_
_entity_poly.entity_id
_entity_poly.type
_entity_poly.pdbx_seq_one_letter_code
_entity_poly.pdbx_strand_id
1 'polypeptide(L)'
;PNSGKIFILFGPHVGISQEGVVGKVERIGVSKPSTSCGAAVGAYKAIMAGADVTATSTSSDFQEEYIIEKLKEKLGPLADMEGKGGDEAVAHITKKMFDMVVELMLANVGAAVAKDGFWNKVTEVSLLGGIVVNRGHGPNAKGGEDYFQPLMFKVLDADGETDLYADVFRDLPTPVKCYTVVQG
;
A
#
# COMPACT_ATOMS: atom_id res chain seq x y z
N PRO A 1 -21.94 9.09 12.22
CA PRO A 1 -23.31 8.55 12.00
C PRO A 1 -23.67 7.62 13.16
N ASN A 2 -24.91 7.66 13.67
CA ASN A 2 -25.35 6.70 14.69
C ASN A 2 -25.55 5.32 14.05
N SER A 3 -25.08 4.25 14.72
CA SER A 3 -25.07 2.88 14.17
C SER A 3 -24.46 2.81 12.76
N GLY A 4 -23.43 3.62 12.54
CA GLY A 4 -22.82 3.82 11.23
C GLY A 4 -21.95 2.64 10.82
N LYS A 5 -21.72 2.54 9.51
CA LYS A 5 -20.71 1.66 8.93
C LYS A 5 -19.48 2.50 8.53
N ILE A 6 -18.30 1.91 8.66
CA ILE A 6 -17.04 2.50 8.25
C ILE A 6 -16.53 1.72 7.04
N PHE A 7 -16.08 2.42 6.00
CA PHE A 7 -15.40 1.81 4.87
C PHE A 7 -14.01 2.46 4.74
N ILE A 8 -12.96 1.64 4.76
CA ILE A 8 -11.57 2.08 4.65
C ILE A 8 -10.99 1.48 3.37
N LEU A 9 -10.65 2.34 2.42
CA LEU A 9 -9.85 2.02 1.24
C LEU A 9 -8.41 2.42 1.51
N PHE A 10 -7.46 1.50 1.35
CA PHE A 10 -6.05 1.79 1.61
C PHE A 10 -5.12 1.00 0.68
N GLY A 11 -3.88 1.47 0.58
CA GLY A 11 -2.87 0.85 -0.28
C GLY A 11 -1.73 1.79 -0.63
N PRO A 12 -0.57 1.24 -1.04
CA PRO A 12 0.42 2.03 -1.75
C PRO A 12 -0.06 2.31 -3.18
N HIS A 13 0.74 3.08 -3.91
CA HIS A 13 0.50 3.33 -5.33
C HIS A 13 1.77 3.15 -6.15
N VAL A 14 1.60 2.88 -7.45
CA VAL A 14 2.67 2.84 -8.43
C VAL A 14 2.22 3.50 -9.72
N GLY A 15 3.09 4.31 -10.33
CA GLY A 15 2.83 4.89 -11.65
C GLY A 15 3.30 3.97 -12.77
N ILE A 16 2.57 4.00 -13.89
CA ILE A 16 3.02 3.43 -15.17
C ILE A 16 3.00 4.55 -16.21
N SER A 17 4.16 4.82 -16.81
CA SER A 17 4.31 5.88 -17.82
C SER A 17 3.59 5.49 -19.13
N GLN A 18 3.47 6.42 -20.07
CA GLN A 18 2.88 6.11 -21.38
C GLN A 18 3.69 5.07 -22.16
N GLU A 19 5.00 5.04 -21.96
CA GLU A 19 5.91 4.04 -22.54
C GLU A 19 5.89 2.70 -21.78
N GLY A 20 5.08 2.59 -20.72
CA GLY A 20 4.94 1.36 -19.94
C GLY A 20 5.96 1.22 -18.81
N VAL A 21 6.75 2.25 -18.51
CA VAL A 21 7.76 2.18 -17.45
C VAL A 21 7.09 2.22 -16.07
N VAL A 22 7.35 1.19 -15.26
CA VAL A 22 6.80 1.05 -13.91
C VAL A 22 7.61 1.91 -12.93
N GLY A 23 6.92 2.59 -12.02
CA GLY A 23 7.53 3.54 -11.10
C GLY A 23 7.60 4.96 -11.65
N LYS A 24 7.03 5.22 -12.82
CA LYS A 24 7.06 6.52 -13.50
C LYS A 24 5.68 6.93 -13.97
N VAL A 25 5.43 8.24 -14.00
CA VAL A 25 4.19 8.81 -14.52
C VAL A 25 4.42 10.21 -15.06
N GLU A 26 3.74 10.55 -16.15
CA GLU A 26 3.62 11.89 -16.67
C GLU A 26 2.78 12.73 -15.70
N ARG A 27 3.21 13.97 -15.44
CA ARG A 27 2.50 14.91 -14.58
C ARG A 27 2.28 16.22 -15.33
N ILE A 28 1.12 16.84 -15.09
CA ILE A 28 0.81 18.16 -15.63
C ILE A 28 1.88 19.16 -15.20
N GLY A 29 2.41 19.92 -16.16
CA GLY A 29 3.46 20.91 -15.92
C GLY A 29 4.88 20.36 -15.79
N VAL A 30 5.10 19.05 -15.94
CA VAL A 30 6.43 18.42 -15.92
C VAL A 30 6.78 17.89 -17.32
N SER A 31 7.94 18.24 -17.84
CA SER A 31 8.36 17.90 -19.21
C SER A 31 8.79 16.44 -19.39
N LYS A 32 9.03 15.70 -18.30
CA LYS A 32 9.47 14.30 -18.31
C LYS A 32 8.74 13.48 -17.25
N PRO A 33 8.52 12.16 -17.47
CA PRO A 33 7.97 11.29 -16.43
C PRO A 33 8.78 11.34 -15.14
N SER A 34 8.08 11.41 -14.02
CA SER A 34 8.67 11.50 -12.67
C SER A 34 8.30 10.27 -11.85
N THR A 35 9.01 10.06 -10.73
CA THR A 35 8.87 8.86 -9.90
C THR A 35 7.48 8.73 -9.25
N SER A 36 6.96 7.51 -9.13
CA SER A 36 5.66 7.19 -8.56
C SER A 36 5.59 5.72 -8.09
N CYS A 37 5.56 5.40 -6.79
CA CYS A 37 5.63 6.29 -5.63
C CYS A 37 7.06 6.80 -5.38
N GLY A 38 7.20 8.11 -5.13
CA GLY A 38 8.48 8.75 -4.83
C GLY A 38 9.16 8.18 -3.59
N ALA A 39 8.40 8.00 -2.50
CA ALA A 39 8.89 7.49 -1.22
C ALA A 39 9.37 6.04 -1.33
N ALA A 40 8.55 5.14 -1.88
CA ALA A 40 8.93 3.72 -2.03
C ALA A 40 10.20 3.54 -2.86
N VAL A 41 10.32 4.27 -3.99
CA VAL A 41 11.51 4.23 -4.85
C VAL A 41 12.71 4.94 -4.20
N GLY A 42 12.47 6.02 -3.45
CA GLY A 42 13.48 6.75 -2.68
C GLY A 42 14.10 5.86 -1.61
N ALA A 43 13.26 5.30 -0.75
CA ALA A 43 13.65 4.35 0.28
C ALA A 43 14.41 3.16 -0.30
N TYR A 44 13.92 2.57 -1.37
CA TYR A 44 14.60 1.47 -2.05
C TYR A 44 16.02 1.86 -2.51
N LYS A 45 16.18 3.02 -3.17
CA LYS A 45 17.49 3.52 -3.58
C LYS A 45 18.42 3.79 -2.39
N ALA A 46 17.87 4.32 -1.29
CA ALA A 46 18.63 4.52 -0.07
C ALA A 46 19.15 3.19 0.48
N ILE A 47 18.30 2.16 0.56
CA ILE A 47 18.68 0.80 1.00
C ILE A 47 19.79 0.23 0.11
N MET A 48 19.63 0.32 -1.22
CA MET A 48 20.66 -0.15 -2.17
C MET A 48 21.98 0.63 -2.07
N ALA A 49 21.94 1.89 -1.64
CA ALA A 49 23.11 2.70 -1.34
C ALA A 49 23.72 2.40 0.05
N GLY A 50 23.17 1.43 0.79
CA GLY A 50 23.66 1.03 2.10
C GLY A 50 23.08 1.84 3.26
N ALA A 51 21.93 2.51 3.09
CA ALA A 51 21.28 3.23 4.18
C ALA A 51 20.97 2.29 5.35
N ASP A 52 21.35 2.75 6.54
CA ASP A 52 21.05 2.10 7.80
C ASP A 52 20.49 3.15 8.74
N VAL A 53 19.17 3.35 8.61
CA VAL A 53 18.42 4.32 9.40
C VAL A 53 17.54 3.58 10.39
N THR A 54 17.39 4.17 11.57
CA THR A 54 16.41 3.75 12.57
C THR A 54 15.44 4.89 12.73
N ALA A 55 14.16 4.65 12.46
CA ALA A 55 13.16 5.70 12.49
C ALA A 55 12.97 6.21 13.91
N THR A 56 13.18 7.52 14.10
CA THR A 56 12.97 8.16 15.42
C THR A 56 11.86 9.19 15.33
N SER A 57 10.94 9.19 16.30
CA SER A 57 9.79 10.10 16.29
C SER A 57 10.16 11.59 16.39
N THR A 58 11.42 11.90 16.65
CA THR A 58 11.99 13.25 16.69
C THR A 58 12.63 13.68 15.37
N SER A 59 12.76 12.78 14.39
CA SER A 59 13.31 13.11 13.07
C SER A 59 12.33 13.97 12.28
N SER A 60 12.86 14.96 11.55
CA SER A 60 12.09 15.75 10.59
C SER A 60 11.62 14.95 9.38
N ASP A 61 12.21 13.77 9.12
CA ASP A 61 11.88 12.88 7.99
C ASP A 61 11.47 11.47 8.46
N PHE A 62 10.86 11.40 9.66
CA PHE A 62 10.44 10.15 10.29
C PHE A 62 9.63 9.23 9.35
N GLN A 63 8.80 9.80 8.47
CA GLN A 63 7.97 9.01 7.56
C GLN A 63 8.82 8.24 6.53
N GLU A 64 9.80 8.88 5.91
CA GLU A 64 10.69 8.22 4.95
C GLU A 64 11.63 7.26 5.67
N GLU A 65 12.17 7.63 6.85
CA GLU A 65 12.99 6.75 7.67
C GLU A 65 12.25 5.47 8.07
N TYR A 66 10.98 5.60 8.47
CA TYR A 66 10.11 4.46 8.79
C TYR A 66 9.92 3.57 7.57
N ILE A 67 9.73 4.15 6.38
CA ILE A 67 9.62 3.38 5.14
C ILE A 67 10.93 2.65 4.85
N ILE A 68 12.09 3.31 4.98
CA ILE A 68 13.40 2.68 4.76
C ILE A 68 13.62 1.50 5.72
N GLU A 69 13.41 1.71 7.02
CA GLU A 69 13.60 0.68 8.05
C GLU A 69 12.71 -0.54 7.76
N LYS A 70 11.40 -0.33 7.60
CA LYS A 70 10.44 -1.42 7.41
C LYS A 70 10.50 -2.08 6.04
N LEU A 71 10.86 -1.34 5.00
CA LEU A 71 11.10 -1.92 3.69
C LEU A 71 12.33 -2.82 3.75
N LYS A 72 13.44 -2.37 4.34
CA LYS A 72 14.69 -3.14 4.48
C LYS A 72 14.45 -4.49 5.18
N GLU A 73 13.67 -4.51 6.26
CA GLU A 73 13.26 -5.75 6.95
C GLU A 73 12.53 -6.73 6.02
N LYS A 74 11.70 -6.23 5.10
CA LYS A 74 10.85 -7.04 4.20
C LYS A 74 11.51 -7.43 2.88
N LEU A 75 12.55 -6.71 2.44
CA LEU A 75 13.30 -7.08 1.24
C LEU A 75 14.09 -8.37 1.48
N GLY A 76 14.75 -8.49 2.64
CA GLY A 76 15.49 -9.70 3.01
C GLY A 76 16.42 -10.19 1.87
N PRO A 77 16.40 -11.50 1.52
CA PRO A 77 17.20 -12.05 0.41
C PRO A 77 16.82 -11.55 -0.99
N LEU A 78 15.68 -10.87 -1.15
CA LEU A 78 15.22 -10.38 -2.46
C LEU A 78 15.91 -9.07 -2.87
N ALA A 79 16.69 -8.45 -1.98
CA ALA A 79 17.44 -7.23 -2.27
C ALA A 79 18.37 -7.39 -3.50
N ASP A 80 18.96 -8.57 -3.70
CA ASP A 80 19.83 -8.86 -4.84
C ASP A 80 19.06 -9.00 -6.17
N MET A 81 17.79 -9.43 -6.11
CA MET A 81 16.92 -9.48 -7.29
C MET A 81 16.47 -8.09 -7.67
N GLU A 82 16.10 -7.27 -6.70
CA GLU A 82 15.69 -5.90 -6.91
C GLU A 82 16.86 -5.01 -7.34
N GLY A 83 18.08 -5.29 -6.87
CA GLY A 83 19.30 -4.53 -7.17
C GLY A 83 19.63 -4.44 -8.66
N LYS A 84 19.02 -5.34 -9.46
CA LYS A 84 19.08 -5.32 -10.93
C LYS A 84 18.21 -4.21 -11.56
N GLY A 85 17.33 -3.60 -10.77
CA GLY A 85 16.47 -2.48 -11.15
C GLY A 85 15.37 -2.86 -12.14
N GLY A 86 14.76 -1.83 -12.75
CA GLY A 86 13.73 -1.99 -13.77
C GLY A 86 12.32 -2.21 -13.21
N ASP A 87 11.40 -2.53 -14.10
CA ASP A 87 9.97 -2.56 -13.82
C ASP A 87 9.58 -3.63 -12.79
N GLU A 88 10.21 -4.81 -12.88
CA GLU A 88 9.98 -5.94 -11.97
C GLU A 88 10.38 -5.59 -10.53
N ALA A 89 11.53 -4.94 -10.33
CA ALA A 89 11.99 -4.50 -9.02
C ALA A 89 10.98 -3.52 -8.40
N VAL A 90 10.52 -2.52 -9.16
CA VAL A 90 9.55 -1.53 -8.65
C VAL A 90 8.20 -2.17 -8.35
N ALA A 91 7.74 -3.12 -9.16
CA ALA A 91 6.52 -3.88 -8.90
C ALA A 91 6.64 -4.70 -7.60
N HIS A 92 7.80 -5.33 -7.34
CA HIS A 92 8.06 -6.06 -6.11
C HIS A 92 8.09 -5.16 -4.88
N ILE A 93 8.82 -4.05 -4.94
CA ILE A 93 8.87 -3.06 -3.85
C ILE A 93 7.48 -2.54 -3.54
N THR A 94 6.65 -2.27 -4.55
CA THR A 94 5.27 -1.82 -4.36
C THR A 94 4.43 -2.88 -3.62
N LYS A 95 4.61 -4.17 -3.92
CA LYS A 95 3.96 -5.26 -3.18
C LYS A 95 4.46 -5.35 -1.73
N LYS A 96 5.75 -5.12 -1.49
CA LYS A 96 6.30 -5.06 -0.11
C LYS A 96 5.78 -3.84 0.65
N MET A 97 5.59 -2.72 -0.01
CA MET A 97 4.91 -1.56 0.56
C MET A 97 3.46 -1.90 0.92
N PHE A 98 2.75 -2.69 0.11
CA PHE A 98 1.41 -3.14 0.46
C PHE A 98 1.41 -4.00 1.73
N ASP A 99 2.36 -4.93 1.86
CA ASP A 99 2.56 -5.70 3.09
C ASP A 99 2.76 -4.81 4.33
N MET A 100 3.53 -3.72 4.21
CA MET A 100 3.74 -2.77 5.31
C MET A 100 2.45 -2.03 5.67
N VAL A 101 1.76 -1.49 4.67
CA VAL A 101 0.56 -0.69 4.88
C VAL A 101 -0.56 -1.55 5.48
N VAL A 102 -0.76 -2.78 4.99
CA VAL A 102 -1.79 -3.66 5.53
C VAL A 102 -1.49 -4.09 6.96
N GLU A 103 -0.25 -4.42 7.31
CA GLU A 103 0.12 -4.77 8.69
C GLU A 103 -0.16 -3.60 9.65
N LEU A 104 0.22 -2.37 9.28
CA LEU A 104 -0.05 -1.18 10.07
C LEU A 104 -1.55 -0.88 10.18
N MET A 105 -2.29 -1.02 9.08
CA MET A 105 -3.74 -0.79 9.06
C MET A 105 -4.48 -1.79 9.94
N LEU A 106 -4.14 -3.08 9.87
CA LEU A 106 -4.79 -4.10 10.69
C LEU A 106 -4.45 -3.94 12.17
N ALA A 107 -3.22 -3.54 12.51
CA ALA A 107 -2.87 -3.22 13.89
C ALA A 107 -3.69 -2.03 14.43
N ASN A 108 -3.83 -0.95 13.65
CA ASN A 108 -4.60 0.23 14.05
C ASN A 108 -6.10 -0.06 14.17
N VAL A 109 -6.66 -0.81 13.21
CA VAL A 109 -8.08 -1.20 13.23
C VAL A 109 -8.32 -2.16 14.39
N GLY A 110 -7.47 -3.17 14.58
CA GLY A 110 -7.55 -4.12 15.70
C GLY A 110 -7.55 -3.40 17.06
N ALA A 111 -6.61 -2.47 17.26
CA ALA A 111 -6.55 -1.67 18.47
C ALA A 111 -7.77 -0.72 18.66
N ALA A 112 -8.41 -0.28 17.57
CA ALA A 112 -9.59 0.56 17.63
C ALA A 112 -10.85 -0.25 17.99
N VAL A 113 -11.07 -1.39 17.33
CA VAL A 113 -12.26 -2.23 17.54
C VAL A 113 -12.27 -2.96 18.88
N ALA A 114 -11.09 -3.16 19.47
CA ALA A 114 -10.93 -3.72 20.83
C ALA A 114 -11.31 -2.74 21.95
N LYS A 115 -11.53 -1.45 21.66
CA LYS A 115 -11.89 -0.46 22.69
C LYS A 115 -13.34 -0.63 23.14
N ASP A 116 -13.54 -0.61 24.45
CA ASP A 116 -14.87 -0.65 25.06
C ASP A 116 -15.83 0.37 24.45
N GLY A 117 -16.99 -0.13 24.03
CA GLY A 117 -18.06 0.68 23.48
C GLY A 117 -17.83 1.17 22.05
N PHE A 118 -16.80 0.70 21.34
CA PHE A 118 -16.63 0.97 19.90
C PHE A 118 -17.89 0.55 19.11
N TRP A 119 -18.33 -0.70 19.31
CA TRP A 119 -19.50 -1.28 18.66
C TRP A 119 -20.85 -0.69 19.10
N ASN A 120 -20.88 0.16 20.14
CA ASN A 120 -22.11 0.87 20.53
C ASN A 120 -22.47 1.97 19.51
N LYS A 121 -21.52 2.39 18.67
CA LYS A 121 -21.70 3.50 17.71
C LYS A 121 -21.48 3.09 16.26
N VAL A 122 -20.75 2.01 16.05
CA VAL A 122 -20.38 1.46 14.74
C VAL A 122 -20.92 0.04 14.66
N THR A 123 -21.52 -0.33 13.55
CA THR A 123 -22.05 -1.70 13.34
C THR A 123 -21.14 -2.54 12.44
N GLU A 124 -20.28 -1.90 11.66
CA GLU A 124 -19.46 -2.58 10.66
C GLU A 124 -18.22 -1.74 10.31
N VAL A 125 -17.09 -2.41 10.11
CA VAL A 125 -15.87 -1.85 9.51
C VAL A 125 -15.47 -2.69 8.30
N SER A 126 -15.66 -2.14 7.11
CA SER A 126 -15.21 -2.70 5.85
C SER A 126 -13.80 -2.21 5.51
N LEU A 127 -12.90 -3.12 5.15
CA LEU A 127 -11.49 -2.87 4.82
C LEU A 127 -11.19 -3.38 3.40
N LEU A 128 -10.99 -2.46 2.45
CA LEU A 128 -10.55 -2.77 1.08
C LEU A 128 -9.09 -2.34 0.90
N GLY A 129 -8.18 -3.32 0.86
CA GLY A 129 -6.76 -3.11 0.65
C GLY A 129 -6.34 -3.47 -0.77
N GLY A 130 -5.49 -2.66 -1.39
CA GLY A 130 -4.96 -2.96 -2.72
C GLY A 130 -3.82 -2.06 -3.16
N ILE A 131 -3.51 -2.04 -4.45
CA ILE A 131 -2.51 -1.17 -5.06
C ILE A 131 -3.22 -0.23 -6.03
N VAL A 132 -3.04 1.08 -5.86
CA VAL A 132 -3.48 2.08 -6.84
C VAL A 132 -2.43 2.13 -7.97
N VAL A 133 -2.87 1.97 -9.21
CA VAL A 133 -2.00 2.06 -10.39
C VAL A 133 -2.33 3.34 -11.13
N ASN A 134 -1.44 4.34 -10.98
CA ASN A 134 -1.63 5.63 -11.64
C ASN A 134 -1.16 5.58 -13.08
N ARG A 135 -1.93 6.18 -13.98
CA ARG A 135 -1.61 6.31 -15.40
C ARG A 135 -1.19 7.74 -15.71
N GLY A 136 -0.34 7.91 -16.72
CA GLY A 136 0.18 9.20 -17.15
C GLY A 136 -0.89 10.24 -17.45
N HIS A 137 -0.81 11.43 -16.83
CA HIS A 137 -1.60 12.61 -17.21
C HIS A 137 -0.64 13.77 -17.54
N GLY A 138 -0.65 14.28 -18.77
CA GLY A 138 0.33 15.28 -19.20
C GLY A 138 -0.17 16.18 -20.35
N PRO A 139 0.55 17.27 -20.67
CA PRO A 139 0.11 18.25 -21.67
C PRO A 139 -0.13 17.64 -23.07
N ASN A 140 0.56 16.53 -23.39
CA ASN A 140 0.40 15.80 -24.66
C ASN A 140 -0.28 14.43 -24.48
N ALA A 141 -0.87 14.19 -23.31
CA ALA A 141 -1.34 12.90 -22.86
C ALA A 141 -2.77 13.05 -22.33
N LYS A 142 -3.78 12.65 -23.11
CA LYS A 142 -5.09 12.32 -22.53
C LYS A 142 -4.85 11.14 -21.59
N GLY A 143 -4.73 11.42 -20.31
CA GLY A 143 -4.43 10.36 -19.36
C GLY A 143 -5.51 9.30 -19.34
N GLY A 144 -5.10 8.07 -19.03
CA GLY A 144 -6.02 6.95 -18.84
C GLY A 144 -6.75 7.06 -17.50
N GLU A 145 -7.74 6.20 -17.30
CA GLU A 145 -8.29 5.97 -15.97
C GLU A 145 -7.23 5.27 -15.10
N ASP A 146 -7.14 5.68 -13.84
CA ASP A 146 -6.34 4.96 -12.85
C ASP A 146 -7.01 3.62 -12.54
N TYR A 147 -6.20 2.62 -12.22
CA TYR A 147 -6.68 1.30 -11.83
C TYR A 147 -6.46 1.06 -10.34
N PHE A 148 -7.22 0.12 -9.80
CA PHE A 148 -7.00 -0.41 -8.45
C PHE A 148 -6.92 -1.93 -8.54
N GLN A 149 -5.81 -2.49 -8.06
CA GLN A 149 -5.65 -3.92 -7.89
C GLN A 149 -6.08 -4.28 -6.45
N PRO A 150 -7.28 -4.84 -6.22
CA PRO A 150 -7.65 -5.31 -4.90
C PRO A 150 -6.75 -6.48 -4.51
N LEU A 151 -6.33 -6.52 -3.25
CA LEU A 151 -5.51 -7.58 -2.67
C LEU A 151 -6.05 -8.10 -1.34
N MET A 152 -7.07 -7.43 -0.79
CA MET A 152 -7.74 -7.82 0.44
C MET A 152 -9.12 -7.14 0.48
N PHE A 153 -10.16 -7.87 0.87
CA PHE A 153 -11.43 -7.25 1.24
C PHE A 153 -12.05 -7.98 2.42
N LYS A 154 -12.24 -7.25 3.53
CA LYS A 154 -12.76 -7.82 4.77
C LYS A 154 -13.83 -6.95 5.38
N VAL A 155 -14.68 -7.59 6.17
CA VAL A 155 -15.67 -6.93 7.01
C VAL A 155 -15.46 -7.39 8.44
N LEU A 156 -15.48 -6.43 9.36
CA LEU A 156 -15.48 -6.66 10.79
C LEU A 156 -16.77 -6.14 11.39
N ASP A 157 -17.34 -6.91 12.31
CA ASP A 157 -18.44 -6.51 13.18
C ASP A 157 -18.17 -6.96 14.62
N ALA A 158 -19.18 -6.86 15.48
CA ALA A 158 -19.06 -7.27 16.87
C ALA A 158 -18.88 -8.79 17.05
N ASP A 159 -19.23 -9.59 16.05
CA ASP A 159 -19.20 -11.06 16.09
C ASP A 159 -17.90 -11.62 15.49
N GLY A 160 -17.21 -10.87 14.62
CA GLY A 160 -15.87 -11.23 14.18
C GLY A 160 -15.45 -10.61 12.84
N GLU A 161 -14.56 -11.33 12.15
CA GLU A 161 -14.04 -10.97 10.83
C GLU A 161 -14.59 -11.93 9.76
N THR A 162 -15.02 -11.37 8.63
CA THR A 162 -15.38 -12.11 7.41
C THR A 162 -14.49 -11.66 6.26
N ASP A 163 -13.89 -12.61 5.54
CA ASP A 163 -13.16 -12.34 4.30
C ASP A 163 -14.12 -12.39 3.10
N LEU A 164 -14.22 -11.27 2.38
CA LEU A 164 -15.11 -11.12 1.22
C LEU A 164 -14.37 -11.12 -0.10
N TYR A 165 -13.05 -11.32 -0.11
CA TYR A 165 -12.27 -11.16 -1.34
C TYR A 165 -12.75 -12.11 -2.44
N ALA A 166 -12.89 -13.40 -2.14
CA ALA A 166 -13.31 -14.39 -3.12
C ALA A 166 -14.75 -14.14 -3.63
N ASP A 167 -15.65 -13.71 -2.75
CA ASP A 167 -17.05 -13.47 -3.10
C ASP A 167 -17.22 -12.27 -4.04
N VAL A 168 -16.39 -11.24 -3.87
CA VAL A 168 -16.49 -9.96 -4.59
C VAL A 168 -15.57 -9.93 -5.82
N PHE A 169 -14.39 -10.55 -5.73
CA PHE A 169 -13.32 -10.47 -6.72
C PHE A 169 -12.93 -11.82 -7.31
N ARG A 170 -13.83 -12.83 -7.31
CA ARG A 170 -13.59 -14.19 -7.87
C ARG A 170 -12.95 -14.25 -9.27
N ASP A 171 -13.19 -13.23 -10.10
CA ASP A 171 -12.69 -13.18 -11.47
C ASP A 171 -11.23 -12.69 -11.54
N LEU A 172 -10.69 -12.22 -10.41
CA LEU A 172 -9.30 -11.82 -10.25
C LEU A 172 -8.51 -12.94 -9.55
N PRO A 173 -7.20 -13.05 -9.81
CA PRO A 173 -6.35 -14.00 -9.09
C PRO A 173 -6.47 -13.82 -7.57
N THR A 174 -6.61 -14.92 -6.85
CA THR A 174 -6.57 -14.91 -5.39
C THR A 174 -5.19 -14.45 -4.91
N PRO A 175 -5.10 -13.44 -4.03
CA PRO A 175 -3.86 -13.03 -3.40
C PRO A 175 -3.23 -14.22 -2.68
N VAL A 176 -1.92 -14.38 -2.83
CA VAL A 176 -1.17 -15.52 -2.25
C VAL A 176 -1.06 -15.42 -0.73
N LYS A 177 -1.30 -14.24 -0.15
CA LYS A 177 -1.19 -13.97 1.28
C LYS A 177 -2.56 -13.60 1.85
N CYS A 178 -2.97 -14.34 2.87
CA CYS A 178 -4.10 -13.97 3.72
C CYS A 178 -3.59 -13.08 4.85
N TYR A 179 -4.28 -11.97 5.09
CA TYR A 179 -4.05 -11.10 6.24
C TYR A 179 -5.18 -11.32 7.25
N THR A 180 -4.95 -11.11 8.54
CA THR A 180 -5.98 -11.25 9.59
C THR A 180 -5.81 -10.11 10.58
N VAL A 181 -6.92 -9.53 11.05
CA VAL A 181 -6.88 -8.57 12.14
C VAL A 181 -6.53 -9.32 13.43
N VAL A 182 -5.40 -8.95 14.04
CA VAL A 182 -5.04 -9.45 15.37
C VAL A 182 -5.82 -8.64 16.40
N GLN A 183 -6.74 -9.30 17.11
CA GLN A 183 -7.36 -8.72 18.30
C GLN A 183 -6.30 -8.73 19.42
N GLY A 184 -5.98 -7.54 19.93
CA GLY A 184 -5.03 -7.35 21.03
C GLY A 184 -5.59 -7.72 22.38
#